data_AF-A0A9N9UM76-F1
#
_entry.id   AF-A0A9N9UM76-F1
#
_cell.length_a   1.000
_cell.length_b   1.000
_cell.length_c   1.000
_cell.angle_alpha   90.00
_cell.angle_beta   90.00
_cell.angle_gamma   90.00
#
_symmetry.space_group_name_H-M   'P 1'
#
loop_
_entity.id
_entity.type
_entity.pdbx_description
1 polymer ?
#
loop_
_entity_poly.entity_id
_entity_poly.type
_entity_poly.pdbx_seq_one_letter_code
_entity_poly.pdbx_strand_id
1 'polypeptide(L)'
;MAAASASLRQKLLNLRPPALRSAFSTGSRCLKRRSGFGARYIPEECKTFYYPDGRLWTTPENTQFLSRYGIEHDIALATVPAMDLETRQVVQKFTATLSFSPRHIIDPFYVKYLDPRGHPLGASQKAKWARWTEERPLWLICSVNGGPKRVVRLRAMRRARHALYTALEERGYDKYGNGKGRYLKGTLRIHLNQPLVAVSVPSHEFGPPVVKLLEKLTSQPRTRGTAPNASRKTSRPRAW
;
A
#
# COMPACT_ATOMS: atom_id res chain seq x y z
N MET A 1 30.70 -43.86 -64.56
CA MET A 1 29.24 -44.05 -64.37
C MET A 1 28.84 -43.48 -63.02
N ALA A 2 27.87 -42.56 -63.06
CA ALA A 2 26.97 -42.03 -62.01
C ALA A 2 27.50 -41.75 -60.59
N ALA A 3 27.65 -40.46 -60.29
CA ALA A 3 27.56 -39.90 -58.95
C ALA A 3 26.10 -39.93 -58.46
N ALA A 4 25.87 -40.29 -57.20
CA ALA A 4 24.60 -40.12 -56.52
C ALA A 4 24.81 -39.27 -55.27
N SER A 5 24.52 -37.98 -55.42
CA SER A 5 24.44 -36.97 -54.38
C SER A 5 23.21 -37.21 -53.50
N ALA A 6 23.43 -37.76 -52.30
CA ALA A 6 22.41 -37.86 -51.28
C ALA A 6 22.14 -36.48 -50.64
N SER A 7 20.90 -36.03 -50.77
CA SER A 7 20.37 -34.75 -50.32
C SER A 7 20.59 -34.48 -48.82
N LEU A 8 21.15 -33.30 -48.52
CA LEU A 8 21.37 -32.74 -47.18
C LEU A 8 20.06 -32.47 -46.39
N ARG A 9 18.88 -32.80 -46.95
CA ARG A 9 17.58 -32.64 -46.28
C ARG A 9 17.15 -33.81 -45.39
N GLN A 10 17.87 -34.94 -45.37
CA GLN A 10 17.48 -36.11 -44.55
C GLN A 10 18.19 -36.21 -43.19
N LYS A 11 19.02 -35.24 -42.79
CA LYS A 11 19.74 -35.27 -41.50
C LYS A 11 19.12 -34.46 -40.35
N LEU A 12 17.91 -33.91 -40.49
CA LEU A 12 17.29 -33.03 -39.48
C LEU A 12 16.00 -33.55 -38.83
N LEU A 13 15.75 -34.87 -38.82
CA LEU A 13 14.55 -35.44 -38.20
C LEU A 13 14.79 -36.50 -37.11
N ASN A 14 16.01 -36.57 -36.55
CA ASN A 14 16.33 -37.50 -35.45
C ASN A 14 16.72 -36.78 -34.14
N LEU A 15 15.95 -35.77 -33.74
CA LEU A 15 15.99 -35.28 -32.36
C LEU A 15 14.74 -35.78 -31.64
N ARG A 16 14.90 -36.88 -30.90
CA ARG A 16 13.91 -37.37 -29.93
C ARG A 16 13.60 -36.24 -28.94
N PRO A 17 12.33 -35.88 -28.72
CA PRO A 17 11.99 -34.97 -27.64
C PRO A 17 12.32 -35.65 -26.29
N PRO A 18 12.94 -34.95 -25.33
CA PRO A 18 13.16 -35.51 -24.01
C PRO A 18 11.80 -35.78 -23.35
N ALA A 19 11.70 -36.93 -22.69
CA ALA A 19 10.50 -37.37 -22.00
C ALA A 19 10.02 -36.30 -21.01
N LEU A 20 8.78 -35.84 -21.20
CA LEU A 20 8.06 -35.02 -20.24
C LEU A 20 7.90 -35.83 -18.94
N ARG A 21 8.81 -35.61 -18.00
CA ARG A 21 8.60 -36.04 -16.61
C ARG A 21 7.40 -35.25 -16.10
N SER A 22 6.27 -35.94 -15.94
CA SER A 22 5.12 -35.43 -15.21
C SER A 22 5.56 -35.17 -13.77
N ALA A 23 5.89 -33.93 -13.47
CA ALA A 23 5.97 -33.47 -12.10
C ALA A 23 4.53 -33.54 -11.56
N PHE A 24 4.23 -34.61 -10.81
CA PHE A 24 3.09 -34.65 -9.92
C PHE A 24 3.19 -33.41 -9.04
N SER A 25 2.35 -32.40 -9.34
CA SER A 25 2.16 -31.27 -8.46
C SER A 25 1.64 -31.85 -7.16
N THR A 26 2.51 -31.94 -6.17
CA THR A 26 2.12 -32.24 -4.81
C THR A 26 1.09 -31.18 -4.45
N GLY A 27 -0.15 -31.64 -4.29
CA GLY A 27 -1.31 -30.80 -4.12
C GLY A 27 -1.00 -29.70 -3.12
N SER A 28 -0.95 -28.48 -3.64
CA SER A 28 -1.10 -27.30 -2.81
C SER A 28 -2.41 -27.52 -2.08
N ARG A 29 -2.32 -27.95 -0.82
CA ARG A 29 -3.45 -27.98 0.09
C ARG A 29 -3.94 -26.55 0.14
N CYS A 30 -4.93 -26.28 -0.70
CA CYS A 30 -5.74 -25.10 -0.70
C CYS A 30 -6.51 -25.18 0.61
N LEU A 31 -5.84 -24.82 1.71
CA LEU A 31 -6.48 -24.36 2.92
C LEU A 31 -7.33 -23.20 2.45
N LYS A 32 -8.61 -23.48 2.18
CA LYS A 32 -9.66 -22.50 2.04
C LYS A 32 -9.56 -21.61 3.28
N ARG A 33 -8.82 -20.51 3.16
CA ARG A 33 -8.80 -19.45 4.18
C ARG A 33 -10.25 -19.04 4.31
N ARG A 34 -10.83 -19.36 5.46
CA ARG A 34 -12.15 -18.88 5.86
C ARG A 34 -12.19 -17.38 5.59
N SER A 35 -13.04 -17.00 4.65
CA SER A 35 -13.40 -15.63 4.32
C SER A 35 -14.21 -15.04 5.48
N GLY A 36 -13.53 -14.74 6.59
CA GLY A 36 -14.04 -13.85 7.63
C GLY A 36 -13.60 -12.43 7.29
N PHE A 37 -14.55 -11.51 7.20
CA PHE A 37 -14.38 -10.04 7.13
C PHE A 37 -13.14 -9.56 6.36
N GLY A 38 -13.31 -9.29 5.06
CA GLY A 38 -12.40 -8.53 4.18
C GLY A 38 -10.91 -8.64 4.53
N ALA A 39 -10.19 -9.55 3.89
CA ALA A 39 -8.76 -9.76 4.12
C ALA A 39 -8.00 -8.41 4.15
N ARG A 40 -7.39 -8.08 5.28
CA ARG A 40 -6.54 -6.89 5.43
C ARG A 40 -5.45 -6.92 4.35
N TYR A 41 -5.28 -5.83 3.63
CA TYR A 41 -4.25 -5.74 2.60
C TYR A 41 -2.87 -5.58 3.26
N ILE A 42 -2.05 -6.63 3.16
CA ILE A 42 -0.63 -6.63 3.53
C ILE A 42 0.14 -7.10 2.30
N PRO A 43 1.11 -6.33 1.78
CA PRO A 43 1.95 -6.76 0.68
C PRO A 43 2.59 -8.13 0.97
N GLU A 44 2.70 -8.99 -0.05
CA GLU A 44 3.23 -10.36 0.11
C GLU A 44 4.59 -10.38 0.81
N GLU A 45 5.48 -9.44 0.47
CA GLU A 45 6.82 -9.32 1.03
C GLU A 45 6.83 -8.92 2.51
N CYS A 46 5.73 -8.34 2.99
CA CYS A 46 5.59 -7.86 4.37
C CYS A 46 4.84 -8.86 5.26
N LYS A 47 4.21 -9.89 4.70
CA LYS A 47 3.37 -10.83 5.46
C LYS A 47 4.13 -11.56 6.57
N THR A 48 5.44 -11.74 6.43
CA THR A 48 6.31 -12.37 7.44
C THR A 48 6.39 -11.57 8.75
N PHE A 49 6.11 -10.26 8.71
CA PHE A 49 6.11 -9.39 9.89
C PHE A 49 4.74 -9.33 10.58
N TYR A 50 3.76 -10.11 10.13
CA TYR A 50 2.40 -10.10 10.66
C TYR A 50 1.92 -11.49 11.04
N TYR A 51 1.15 -11.56 12.12
CA TYR A 51 0.36 -12.73 12.43
C TYR A 51 -0.80 -12.90 11.43
N PRO A 52 -1.37 -14.12 11.27
CA PRO A 52 -2.50 -14.34 10.37
C PRO A 52 -3.75 -13.50 10.66
N ASP A 53 -3.88 -12.97 11.88
CA ASP A 53 -4.96 -12.08 12.31
C ASP A 53 -4.70 -10.57 12.02
N GLY A 54 -3.55 -10.25 11.41
CA GLY A 54 -3.16 -8.88 11.05
C GLY A 54 -2.50 -8.09 12.16
N ARG A 55 -2.23 -8.69 13.33
CA ARG A 55 -1.38 -8.06 14.35
C ARG A 55 0.08 -8.04 13.89
N LEU A 56 0.78 -6.93 14.14
CA LEU A 56 2.21 -6.83 13.87
C LEU A 56 2.97 -7.79 14.80
N TRP A 57 3.83 -8.63 14.24
CA TRP A 57 4.75 -9.45 15.00
C TRP A 57 5.93 -8.58 15.44
N THR A 58 5.92 -8.14 16.70
CA THR A 58 6.91 -7.20 17.27
C THR A 58 7.05 -7.36 18.78
N THR A 59 7.97 -6.62 19.41
CA THR A 59 8.16 -6.61 20.86
C THR A 59 7.18 -5.66 21.58
N PRO A 60 6.91 -5.87 22.88
CA PRO A 60 6.07 -4.96 23.67
C PRO A 60 6.55 -3.50 23.66
N GLU A 61 7.87 -3.27 23.66
CA GLU A 61 8.46 -1.93 23.63
C GLU A 61 8.15 -1.21 22.31
N ASN A 62 8.14 -1.94 21.20
CA ASN A 62 7.76 -1.39 19.90
C ASN A 62 6.25 -1.10 19.82
N THR A 63 5.41 -1.95 20.41
CA THR A 63 3.97 -1.67 20.53
C THR A 63 3.70 -0.43 21.39
N GLN A 64 4.41 -0.28 22.51
CA GLN A 64 4.34 0.91 23.35
C GLN A 64 4.83 2.16 22.62
N PHE A 65 5.91 2.06 21.84
CA PHE A 65 6.38 3.15 20.98
C PHE A 65 5.30 3.62 20.00
N LEU A 66 4.68 2.70 19.27
CA LEU A 66 3.60 3.02 18.33
C LEU A 66 2.42 3.70 19.03
N SER A 67 1.98 3.15 20.17
CA SER A 67 0.91 3.72 20.98
C SER A 67 1.24 5.12 21.50
N ARG A 68 2.47 5.33 22.01
CA ARG A 68 2.93 6.60 22.58
C ARG A 68 2.90 7.73 21.57
N TYR A 69 3.30 7.48 20.33
CA TYR A 69 3.31 8.48 19.26
C TYR A 69 2.04 8.48 18.40
N GLY A 70 1.04 7.66 18.73
CA GLY A 70 -0.21 7.58 17.97
C GLY A 70 -0.02 7.08 16.53
N ILE A 71 1.01 6.25 16.31
CA ILE A 71 1.38 5.71 15.01
C ILE A 71 0.75 4.32 14.84
N GLU A 72 0.22 4.08 13.66
CA GLU A 72 -0.39 2.82 13.24
C GLU A 72 0.52 2.08 12.26
N HIS A 73 0.42 0.76 12.25
CA HIS A 73 1.11 -0.07 11.25
C HIS A 73 0.14 -0.68 10.21
N ASP A 74 -1.17 -0.70 10.50
CA ASP A 74 -2.17 -1.32 9.65
C ASP A 74 -2.69 -0.33 8.59
N ILE A 75 -2.34 -0.54 7.32
CA ILE A 75 -2.87 0.28 6.21
C ILE A 75 -4.38 0.19 6.14
N ALA A 76 -5.00 -0.93 6.53
CA ALA A 76 -6.45 -1.11 6.39
C ALA A 76 -7.26 -0.05 7.17
N LEU A 77 -6.63 0.66 8.11
CA LEU A 77 -7.23 1.81 8.80
C LEU A 77 -7.41 3.04 7.90
N ALA A 78 -6.71 3.13 6.77
CA ALA A 78 -6.96 4.13 5.75
C ALA A 78 -8.14 3.72 4.89
N THR A 79 -9.23 4.48 4.97
CA THR A 79 -10.48 4.21 4.25
C THR A 79 -10.60 5.10 3.02
N VAL A 80 -11.32 4.65 1.99
CA VAL A 80 -11.66 5.50 0.83
C VAL A 80 -12.63 6.58 1.30
N PRO A 81 -12.25 7.88 1.25
CA PRO A 81 -13.13 8.95 1.69
C PRO A 81 -14.28 9.19 0.71
N ALA A 82 -15.36 9.81 1.19
CA ALA A 82 -16.39 10.34 0.31
C ALA A 82 -15.81 11.51 -0.51
N MET A 83 -15.84 11.37 -1.84
CA MET A 83 -15.27 12.34 -2.78
C MET A 83 -16.39 13.16 -3.45
N ASP A 84 -16.11 14.43 -3.75
CA ASP A 84 -16.95 15.20 -4.67
C ASP A 84 -16.74 14.72 -6.13
N LEU A 85 -17.61 15.18 -7.03
CA LEU A 85 -17.59 14.76 -8.44
C LEU A 85 -16.24 15.08 -9.09
N GLU A 86 -15.72 16.29 -8.83
CA GLU A 86 -14.44 16.78 -9.34
C GLU A 86 -13.27 15.87 -8.92
N THR A 87 -13.14 15.58 -7.61
CA THR A 87 -12.07 14.70 -7.13
C THR A 87 -12.23 13.29 -7.68
N ARG A 88 -13.47 12.78 -7.75
CA ARG A 88 -13.73 11.43 -8.31
C ARG A 88 -13.31 11.34 -9.78
N GLN A 89 -13.63 12.33 -10.60
CA GLN A 89 -13.27 12.36 -12.01
C GLN A 89 -11.76 12.35 -12.20
N VAL A 90 -11.04 13.18 -11.44
CA VAL A 90 -9.57 13.26 -11.52
C VAL A 90 -8.91 11.97 -11.02
N VAL A 91 -9.38 11.39 -9.91
CA VAL A 91 -8.90 10.10 -9.40
C VAL A 91 -9.12 8.99 -10.43
N GLN A 92 -10.27 8.96 -11.11
CA GLN A 92 -10.55 8.01 -12.19
C GLN A 92 -9.65 8.24 -13.42
N LYS A 93 -9.45 9.49 -13.83
CA LYS A 93 -8.57 9.88 -14.95
C LYS A 93 -7.14 9.38 -14.71
N PHE A 94 -6.65 9.50 -13.48
CA PHE A 94 -5.34 8.99 -13.07
C PHE A 94 -5.30 7.49 -12.79
N THR A 95 -6.44 6.78 -12.89
CA THR A 95 -6.60 5.38 -12.47
C THR A 95 -6.09 5.14 -11.04
N ALA A 96 -6.30 6.10 -10.17
CA ALA A 96 -5.82 6.09 -8.80
C ALA A 96 -6.90 5.59 -7.82
N THR A 97 -6.47 5.16 -6.65
CA THR A 97 -7.31 4.95 -5.48
C THR A 97 -6.75 5.78 -4.35
N LEU A 98 -7.60 6.61 -3.76
CA LEU A 98 -7.27 7.41 -2.59
C LEU A 98 -7.81 6.74 -1.34
N SER A 99 -7.02 6.73 -0.29
CA SER A 99 -7.46 6.33 1.04
C SER A 99 -6.84 7.25 2.07
N PHE A 100 -7.59 7.58 3.11
CA PHE A 100 -7.16 8.51 4.14
C PHE A 100 -7.37 7.92 5.53
N SER A 101 -6.43 8.17 6.42
CA SER A 101 -6.56 7.94 7.85
C SER A 101 -6.21 9.22 8.61
N PRO A 102 -6.96 9.62 9.64
CA PRO A 102 -6.58 10.73 10.50
C PRO A 102 -5.37 10.41 11.40
N ARG A 103 -4.98 9.13 11.49
CA ARG A 103 -3.78 8.68 12.20
C ARG A 103 -2.58 8.59 11.24
N HIS A 104 -1.38 8.69 11.81
CA HIS A 104 -0.14 8.43 11.09
C HIS A 104 0.03 6.92 10.91
N ILE A 105 0.18 6.45 9.67
CA ILE A 105 0.34 5.02 9.34
C ILE A 105 1.73 4.84 8.73
N ILE A 106 2.52 3.91 9.26
CA ILE A 106 3.80 3.51 8.69
C ILE A 106 3.56 2.71 7.41
N ASP A 107 4.34 2.99 6.37
CA ASP A 107 4.37 2.16 5.16
C ASP A 107 4.81 0.72 5.52
N PRO A 108 4.08 -0.34 5.09
CA PRO A 108 4.39 -1.74 5.40
C PRO A 108 5.83 -2.12 5.12
N PHE A 109 6.45 -1.56 4.07
CA PHE A 109 7.82 -1.89 3.73
C PHE A 109 8.84 -1.42 4.79
N TYR A 110 8.41 -0.59 5.73
CA TYR A 110 9.22 -0.12 6.86
C TYR A 110 8.90 -0.83 8.18
N VAL A 111 7.90 -1.72 8.25
CA VAL A 111 7.60 -2.43 9.51
C VAL A 111 8.72 -3.40 9.93
N LYS A 112 9.60 -3.80 8.99
CA LYS A 112 10.83 -4.55 9.26
C LYS A 112 11.77 -3.89 10.28
N TYR A 113 11.67 -2.57 10.48
CA TYR A 113 12.47 -1.88 11.50
C TYR A 113 11.96 -2.10 12.93
N LEU A 114 10.79 -2.72 13.05
CA LEU A 114 10.15 -3.15 14.29
C LEU A 114 10.24 -4.67 14.47
N ASP A 115 11.11 -5.35 13.71
CA ASP A 115 11.30 -6.81 13.85
C ASP A 115 11.72 -7.15 15.29
N PRO A 116 11.09 -8.16 15.92
CA PRO A 116 11.43 -8.57 17.28
C PRO A 116 12.86 -9.12 17.41
N ARG A 117 13.47 -9.58 16.32
CA ARG A 117 14.88 -10.01 16.28
C ARG A 117 15.85 -8.83 16.28
N GLY A 118 15.34 -7.61 16.19
CA GLY A 118 16.12 -6.39 16.06
C GLY A 118 16.45 -6.06 14.60
N HIS A 119 16.68 -4.78 14.35
CA HIS A 119 17.16 -4.28 13.07
C HIS A 119 18.25 -3.23 13.36
N PRO A 120 19.41 -3.24 12.69
CA PRO A 120 20.51 -2.29 12.97
C PRO A 120 20.06 -0.82 12.95
N LEU A 121 19.18 -0.48 11.99
CA LEU A 121 18.59 0.86 11.86
C LEU A 121 17.29 1.09 12.66
N GLY A 122 16.84 0.13 13.48
CA GLY A 122 15.54 0.19 14.15
C GLY A 122 15.41 1.39 15.10
N ALA A 123 16.43 1.65 15.93
CA ALA A 123 16.44 2.78 16.86
C ALA A 123 16.43 4.13 16.12
N SER A 124 17.28 4.28 15.11
CA SER A 124 17.35 5.49 14.27
C SER A 124 16.02 5.75 13.55
N GLN A 125 15.38 4.69 13.03
CA GLN A 125 14.11 4.83 12.33
C GLN A 125 12.95 5.17 13.29
N LYS A 126 12.93 4.62 14.51
CA LYS A 126 11.98 5.01 15.57
C LYS A 126 12.14 6.47 15.97
N ALA A 127 13.36 6.94 16.22
CA ALA A 127 13.63 8.34 16.53
C ALA A 127 13.15 9.28 15.42
N LYS A 128 13.38 8.88 14.16
CA LYS A 128 12.89 9.61 12.99
C LYS A 128 11.37 9.67 12.91
N TRP A 129 10.66 8.57 13.19
CA TRP A 129 9.20 8.57 13.20
C TRP A 129 8.61 9.42 14.32
N ALA A 130 9.17 9.32 15.53
CA ALA A 130 8.79 10.17 16.66
C ALA A 130 8.85 11.65 16.25
N ARG A 131 9.99 12.08 15.70
CA ARG A 131 10.18 13.45 15.22
C ARG A 131 9.16 13.84 14.12
N TRP A 132 8.86 12.92 13.20
CA TRP A 132 7.88 13.18 12.13
C TRP A 132 6.46 13.34 12.63
N THR A 133 6.07 12.73 13.76
CA THR A 133 4.72 12.94 14.29
C THR A 133 4.46 14.38 14.74
N GLU A 134 5.52 15.11 15.08
CA GLU A 134 5.49 16.51 15.49
C GLU A 134 5.73 17.46 14.31
N GLU A 135 6.80 17.21 13.53
CA GLU A 135 7.20 18.10 12.42
C GLU A 135 6.34 17.96 11.16
N ARG A 136 5.69 16.80 10.97
CA ARG A 136 5.05 16.41 9.70
C ARG A 136 3.63 15.91 9.94
N PRO A 137 2.64 16.80 10.04
CA PRO A 137 1.27 16.41 10.32
C PRO A 137 0.66 15.56 9.21
N LEU A 138 1.05 15.74 7.94
CA LEU A 138 0.60 14.93 6.80
C LEU A 138 1.67 13.92 6.36
N TRP A 139 1.32 12.64 6.40
CA TRP A 139 2.12 11.55 5.85
C TRP A 139 1.56 11.13 4.50
N LEU A 140 2.45 10.84 3.54
CA LEU A 140 2.07 10.45 2.19
C LEU A 140 2.67 9.09 1.81
N ILE A 141 1.79 8.12 1.64
CA ILE A 141 2.14 6.79 1.11
C ILE A 141 1.69 6.77 -0.36
N CYS A 142 2.63 6.62 -1.28
CA CYS A 142 2.32 6.45 -2.70
C CYS A 142 2.83 5.09 -3.15
N SER A 143 1.92 4.27 -3.68
CA SER A 143 2.17 2.92 -4.15
C SER A 143 1.62 2.77 -5.57
N VAL A 144 2.12 1.78 -6.29
CA VAL A 144 1.76 1.52 -7.69
C VAL A 144 1.60 0.03 -7.89
N ASN A 145 0.63 -0.38 -8.69
CA ASN A 145 0.52 -1.76 -9.13
C ASN A 145 1.78 -2.23 -9.89
N GLY A 146 1.99 -3.56 -9.82
CA GLY A 146 3.01 -4.24 -10.60
C GLY A 146 2.74 -4.21 -12.11
N GLY A 147 3.67 -4.73 -12.90
CA GLY A 147 3.56 -4.86 -14.37
C GLY A 147 4.55 -3.97 -15.13
N PRO A 148 4.38 -2.64 -15.14
CA PRO A 148 5.27 -1.76 -15.92
C PRO A 148 6.70 -1.67 -15.35
N LYS A 149 7.66 -1.30 -16.21
CA LYS A 149 9.08 -1.11 -15.85
C LYS A 149 9.21 -0.17 -14.65
N ARG A 150 10.21 -0.42 -13.78
CA ARG A 150 10.47 0.37 -12.56
C ARG A 150 10.50 1.88 -12.81
N VAL A 151 11.09 2.31 -13.93
CA VAL A 151 11.17 3.72 -14.34
C VAL A 151 9.78 4.35 -14.50
N VAL A 152 8.83 3.64 -15.13
CA VAL A 152 7.46 4.11 -15.31
C VAL A 152 6.77 4.26 -13.96
N ARG A 153 6.91 3.27 -13.07
CA ARG A 153 6.32 3.32 -11.72
C ARG A 153 6.85 4.50 -10.91
N LEU A 154 8.18 4.72 -10.94
CA LEU A 154 8.82 5.85 -10.28
C LEU A 154 8.35 7.18 -10.87
N ARG A 155 8.24 7.28 -12.20
CA ARG A 155 7.76 8.49 -12.88
C ARG A 155 6.31 8.80 -12.50
N ALA A 156 5.44 7.79 -12.50
CA ALA A 156 4.04 7.93 -12.10
C ALA A 156 3.90 8.45 -10.65
N MET A 157 4.60 7.82 -9.70
CA MET A 157 4.61 8.28 -8.30
C MET A 157 5.14 9.70 -8.15
N ARG A 158 6.25 10.03 -8.82
CA ARG A 158 6.84 11.38 -8.75
C ARG A 158 5.89 12.43 -9.30
N ARG A 159 5.21 12.16 -10.41
CA ARG A 159 4.21 13.08 -11.00
C ARG A 159 3.03 13.32 -10.06
N ALA A 160 2.44 12.26 -9.51
CA ALA A 160 1.33 12.40 -8.57
C ALA A 160 1.73 13.14 -7.28
N ARG A 161 2.90 12.82 -6.71
CA ARG A 161 3.43 13.52 -5.53
C ARG A 161 3.72 14.99 -5.82
N HIS A 162 4.38 15.28 -6.94
CA HIS A 162 4.73 16.64 -7.32
C HIS A 162 3.49 17.50 -7.51
N ALA A 163 2.48 16.99 -8.24
CA ALA A 163 1.20 17.67 -8.38
C ALA A 163 0.52 17.98 -7.04
N LEU A 164 0.51 17.02 -6.13
CA LEU A 164 -0.03 17.23 -4.79
C LEU A 164 0.76 18.28 -4.01
N TYR A 165 2.09 18.24 -4.05
CA TYR A 165 2.93 19.20 -3.35
C TYR A 165 2.80 20.62 -3.90
N THR A 166 2.74 20.77 -5.22
CA THR A 166 2.47 22.06 -5.86
C THR A 166 1.11 22.62 -5.44
N ALA A 167 0.07 21.79 -5.46
CA ALA A 167 -1.26 22.23 -5.01
C ALA A 167 -1.33 22.54 -3.50
N LEU A 168 -0.55 21.85 -2.66
CA LEU A 168 -0.42 22.17 -1.25
C LEU A 168 0.21 23.56 -1.06
N GLU A 169 1.30 23.82 -1.78
CA GLU A 169 2.02 25.09 -1.76
C GLU A 169 1.15 26.26 -2.25
N GLU A 170 0.41 26.08 -3.35
CA GLU A 170 -0.58 27.05 -3.84
C GLU A 170 -1.68 27.34 -2.83
N ARG A 171 -2.00 26.36 -1.97
CA ARG A 171 -2.95 26.51 -0.85
C ARG A 171 -2.28 27.01 0.42
N GLY A 172 -0.99 27.34 0.42
CA GLY A 172 -0.26 27.86 1.58
C GLY A 172 0.09 26.82 2.64
N TYR A 173 0.17 25.54 2.25
CA TYR A 173 0.75 24.47 3.06
C TYR A 173 2.13 24.07 2.52
N ASP A 174 3.02 23.61 3.39
CA ASP A 174 4.20 22.89 2.97
C ASP A 174 3.84 21.46 2.51
N LYS A 175 4.83 20.74 1.95
CA LYS A 175 4.69 19.34 1.51
C LYS A 175 4.34 18.35 2.64
N TYR A 176 4.41 18.78 3.90
CA TYR A 176 4.09 18.00 5.09
C TYR A 176 2.76 18.42 5.72
N GLY A 177 2.01 19.31 5.06
CA GLY A 177 0.69 19.75 5.51
C GLY A 177 0.70 20.86 6.56
N ASN A 178 1.83 21.51 6.85
CA ASN A 178 1.88 22.68 7.74
C ASN A 178 1.54 23.96 6.97
N GLY A 179 0.62 24.77 7.47
CA GLY A 179 0.32 26.11 6.95
C GLY A 179 0.30 27.15 8.08
N LYS A 180 0.18 28.44 7.73
CA LYS A 180 0.11 29.53 8.72
C LYS A 180 -1.15 29.37 9.60
N GLY A 181 -0.99 28.90 10.84
CA GLY A 181 -2.09 28.72 11.80
C GLY A 181 -3.03 27.55 11.50
N ARG A 182 -2.71 26.70 10.53
CA ARG A 182 -3.52 25.53 10.13
C ARG A 182 -2.64 24.37 9.71
N TYR A 183 -3.12 23.14 9.88
CA TYR A 183 -2.37 21.96 9.46
C TYR A 183 -3.29 20.83 8.96
N LEU A 184 -2.81 20.07 7.98
CA LEU A 184 -3.46 18.85 7.50
C LEU A 184 -2.85 17.65 8.24
N LYS A 185 -3.61 17.03 9.14
CA LYS A 185 -3.12 15.89 9.93
C LYS A 185 -3.64 14.54 9.44
N GLY A 186 -2.75 13.57 9.29
CA GLY A 186 -3.09 12.17 9.02
C GLY A 186 -2.17 11.53 7.98
N THR A 187 -2.65 10.45 7.39
CA THR A 187 -1.97 9.73 6.31
C THR A 187 -2.85 9.68 5.08
N LEU A 188 -2.37 10.28 3.99
CA LEU A 188 -2.93 10.08 2.66
C LEU A 188 -2.20 8.92 1.97
N ARG A 189 -2.97 7.95 1.50
CA ARG A 189 -2.51 6.89 0.63
C ARG A 189 -3.01 7.12 -0.78
N ILE A 190 -2.08 7.14 -1.73
CA ILE A 190 -2.33 7.16 -3.16
C ILE A 190 -1.86 5.82 -3.73
N HIS A 191 -2.77 5.06 -4.31
CA HIS A 191 -2.44 3.83 -5.02
C HIS A 191 -2.73 4.01 -6.52
N LEU A 192 -1.71 3.93 -7.36
CA LEU A 192 -1.85 4.07 -8.81
C LEU A 192 -2.06 2.68 -9.44
N ASN A 193 -3.26 2.42 -9.95
CA ASN A 193 -3.62 1.12 -10.50
C ASN A 193 -3.00 0.89 -11.88
N GLN A 194 -2.89 1.93 -12.71
CA GLN A 194 -2.27 1.86 -14.04
C GLN A 194 -1.25 2.99 -14.24
N PRO A 195 0.05 2.75 -13.98
CA PRO A 195 1.03 3.83 -13.99
C PRO A 195 1.33 4.40 -15.39
N LEU A 196 1.08 3.66 -16.46
CA LEU A 196 1.23 4.19 -17.83
C LEU A 196 0.20 5.30 -18.09
N VAL A 197 -1.06 5.08 -17.68
CA VAL A 197 -2.12 6.08 -17.80
C VAL A 197 -1.84 7.28 -16.89
N ALA A 198 -1.43 7.04 -15.65
CA ALA A 198 -1.06 8.13 -14.73
C ALA A 198 0.09 9.01 -15.24
N VAL A 199 0.96 8.49 -16.11
CA VAL A 199 2.05 9.27 -16.73
C VAL A 199 1.58 10.09 -17.92
N SER A 200 0.61 9.60 -18.69
CA SER A 200 0.10 10.30 -19.88
C SER A 200 -0.85 11.46 -19.54
N VAL A 201 -1.49 11.42 -18.37
CA VAL A 201 -2.40 12.47 -17.92
C VAL A 201 -1.63 13.73 -17.44
N PRO A 202 -2.12 14.96 -17.71
CA PRO A 202 -1.55 16.19 -17.17
C PRO A 202 -1.54 16.19 -15.63
N SER A 203 -0.35 16.21 -15.03
CA SER A 203 -0.19 16.04 -13.58
C SER A 203 -0.79 17.17 -12.76
N HIS A 204 -0.78 18.40 -13.24
CA HIS A 204 -1.26 19.58 -12.49
C HIS A 204 -2.75 19.51 -12.14
N GLU A 205 -3.56 18.80 -12.92
CA GLU A 205 -4.99 18.59 -12.62
C GLU A 205 -5.23 17.73 -11.38
N PHE A 206 -4.24 16.91 -10.97
CA PHE A 206 -4.41 15.96 -9.87
C PHE A 206 -4.44 16.61 -8.49
N GLY A 207 -3.56 17.59 -8.26
CA GLY A 207 -3.31 18.15 -6.93
C GLY A 207 -4.50 18.89 -6.32
N PRO A 208 -5.07 19.91 -7.00
CA PRO A 208 -6.03 20.83 -6.38
C PRO A 208 -7.29 20.15 -5.78
N PRO A 209 -7.96 19.22 -6.49
CA PRO A 209 -9.13 18.53 -5.92
C PRO A 209 -8.76 17.66 -4.72
N VAL A 210 -7.59 17.02 -4.76
CA VAL A 210 -7.11 16.16 -3.66
C VAL A 210 -6.78 16.99 -2.41
N VAL A 211 -6.17 18.17 -2.56
CA VAL A 211 -5.93 19.07 -1.42
C VAL A 211 -7.23 19.58 -0.82
N LYS A 212 -8.18 20.00 -1.65
CA LYS A 212 -9.53 20.40 -1.20
C LYS A 212 -10.24 19.28 -0.44
N LEU A 213 -10.11 18.04 -0.90
CA LEU A 213 -10.60 16.86 -0.17
C LEU A 213 -9.90 16.70 1.20
N LEU A 214 -8.57 16.86 1.26
CA LEU A 214 -7.83 16.79 2.53
C LEU A 214 -8.26 17.87 3.53
N GLU A 215 -8.46 19.11 3.08
CA GLU A 215 -8.97 20.21 3.91
C GLU A 215 -10.33 19.83 4.52
N LYS A 216 -11.23 19.24 3.72
CA LYS A 216 -12.53 18.77 4.21
C LYS A 216 -12.40 17.63 5.24
N LEU A 217 -11.54 16.65 4.97
CA LEU A 217 -11.36 15.49 5.86
C LEU A 217 -10.69 15.84 7.19
N THR A 218 -9.87 16.88 7.20
CA THR A 218 -9.15 17.34 8.41
C THR A 218 -9.95 18.35 9.22
N SER A 219 -10.85 19.12 8.59
CA SER A 219 -11.68 20.13 9.27
C SER A 219 -12.94 19.55 9.92
N GLN A 220 -13.39 18.34 9.55
CA GLN A 220 -14.61 17.76 10.11
C GLN A 220 -14.39 17.25 11.54
N PRO A 221 -15.12 17.75 12.56
CA PRO A 221 -15.15 17.12 13.87
C PRO A 221 -15.77 15.72 13.72
N ARG A 222 -15.03 14.69 14.14
CA ARG A 222 -15.49 13.31 13.98
C ARG A 222 -16.77 13.10 14.78
N THR A 223 -17.90 12.90 14.11
CA THR A 223 -18.93 12.03 14.64
C THR A 223 -18.28 10.66 14.78
N ARG A 224 -18.02 10.22 16.01
CA ARG A 224 -17.55 8.85 16.31
C ARG A 224 -18.51 7.89 15.63
N GLY A 225 -18.12 7.38 14.46
CA GLY A 225 -18.70 6.16 13.92
C GLY A 225 -18.38 5.08 14.93
N THR A 226 -19.39 4.69 15.70
CA THR A 226 -19.37 3.53 16.57
C THR A 226 -18.81 2.38 15.76
N ALA A 227 -17.65 1.87 16.16
CA ALA A 227 -17.15 0.62 15.59
C ALA A 227 -18.28 -0.40 15.68
N PRO A 228 -18.55 -1.22 14.64
CA PRO A 228 -19.52 -2.29 14.76
C PRO A 228 -19.07 -3.15 15.93
N ASN A 229 -19.88 -3.12 16.97
CA ASN A 229 -19.70 -3.84 18.21
C ASN A 229 -19.56 -5.30 17.83
N ALA A 230 -18.33 -5.83 17.85
CA ALA A 230 -18.08 -7.25 17.71
C ALA A 230 -18.66 -7.89 18.97
N SER A 231 -19.96 -8.17 18.93
CA SER A 231 -20.67 -8.90 19.97
C SER A 231 -19.92 -10.20 20.20
N ARG A 232 -19.15 -10.26 21.29
CA ARG A 232 -18.68 -11.50 21.89
C ARG A 232 -19.93 -12.34 22.16
N LYS A 233 -20.25 -13.25 21.24
CA LYS A 233 -21.05 -14.43 21.60
C LYS A 233 -20.13 -15.29 22.45
N THR A 234 -20.20 -15.09 23.75
CA THR A 234 -19.77 -16.07 24.74
C THR A 234 -20.60 -17.32 24.51
N SER A 235 -20.04 -18.29 23.77
CA SER A 235 -20.57 -19.65 23.77
C SER A 235 -20.42 -20.20 25.18
N ARG A 236 -21.54 -20.32 25.90
CA ARG A 236 -21.61 -21.10 27.15
C ARG A 236 -21.04 -22.51 26.89
N PRO A 237 -20.28 -23.10 27.83
CA PRO A 237 -19.98 -24.52 27.75
C PRO A 237 -21.28 -25.30 27.93
N ARG A 238 -21.58 -26.24 27.03
CA ARG A 238 -22.57 -27.27 27.32
C ARG A 238 -21.91 -28.24 28.29
N ALA A 239 -22.38 -28.23 29.54
CA ALA A 239 -22.39 -29.43 30.36
C ALA A 239 -23.32 -30.44 29.69
N TRP A 240 -22.88 -31.69 29.60
CA TRP A 240 -23.55 -32.99 29.77
C TRP A 240 -22.53 -34.03 29.27
#